data_AF-A0A1M3N3S1-F1
#
_entry.id   AF-A0A1M3N3S1-F1
#
_cell.length_a   1.000
_cell.length_b   1.000
_cell.length_c   1.000
_cell.angle_alpha   90.00
_cell.angle_beta   90.00
_cell.angle_gamma   90.00
#
_symmetry.space_group_name_H-M   'P 1'
#
loop_
_entity.id
_entity.type
_entity.pdbx_description
1 polymer ?
#
loop_
_entity_poly.entity_id
_entity_poly.type
_entity_poly.pdbx_seq_one_letter_code
_entity_poly.pdbx_strand_id
1 'polypeptide(L)'
;MIGRFLLIGSVLMMFVAGCGDYEDGYYRYGANEIVFGIRQRIDPASGESSVTASYEFLGLADKGGWATSVFRDGDGDGTCYFERYDNRLGQPHVESGVATWVGGKLPAAGLQVLANQPEPTQLAGAGWATDDLLSFDVSGFAMPRLQTVTMKAPRTELEITAISPALAEGATETSLAPTNDVGVTWTPTSRDGWTRVMVTLETDEEGNPGGGVRCFGSSTSGSVVIPAKWVARLFSSVDPAKPIKGRISVASHRQITYLARGSWTAYIVATTLHREQPFTGSR
;
A
#
# COMPACT_ATOMS: atom_id res chain seq x y z
N MET A 1 18.38 48.98 -60.73
CA MET A 1 19.58 48.16 -60.44
C MET A 1 19.20 47.04 -59.49
N ILE A 2 19.76 45.87 -59.75
CA ILE A 2 19.46 44.55 -59.17
C ILE A 2 19.84 44.46 -57.68
N GLY A 3 19.07 43.68 -56.90
CA GLY A 3 19.49 43.12 -55.60
C GLY A 3 18.29 42.62 -54.79
N ARG A 4 17.78 41.41 -55.07
CA ARG A 4 18.00 40.14 -54.33
C ARG A 4 17.38 40.06 -52.92
N PHE A 5 16.34 39.23 -52.84
CA PHE A 5 15.91 38.29 -51.80
C PHE A 5 16.37 38.49 -50.34
N LEU A 6 15.38 38.54 -49.44
CA LEU A 6 15.34 37.66 -48.25
C LEU A 6 13.87 37.42 -47.84
N LEU A 7 13.41 36.19 -48.04
CA LEU A 7 12.34 35.58 -47.24
C LEU A 7 12.90 35.34 -45.83
N ILE A 8 12.12 35.62 -44.80
CA ILE A 8 11.90 34.74 -43.64
C ILE A 8 10.70 35.30 -42.87
N GLY A 9 9.68 34.45 -42.75
CA GLY A 9 8.45 34.75 -42.03
C GLY A 9 8.70 35.04 -40.57
N SER A 10 8.01 36.05 -40.04
CA SER A 10 7.94 36.30 -38.61
C SER A 10 6.54 35.95 -38.13
N VAL A 11 6.54 34.89 -37.34
CA VAL A 11 5.42 34.22 -36.69
C VAL A 11 4.68 35.21 -35.80
N LEU A 12 3.36 35.15 -35.92
CA LEU A 12 2.38 35.77 -35.04
C LEU A 12 2.72 35.46 -33.57
N MET A 13 3.18 36.46 -32.81
CA MET A 13 3.26 36.37 -31.35
C MET A 13 1.84 36.33 -30.79
N MET A 14 1.32 35.13 -30.56
CA MET A 14 0.19 34.93 -29.66
C MET A 14 0.71 35.05 -28.22
N PHE A 15 0.29 36.13 -27.56
CA PHE A 15 0.16 36.17 -26.12
C PHE A 15 -0.77 35.03 -25.70
N VAL A 16 -0.20 33.96 -25.15
CA VAL A 16 -0.93 33.09 -24.23
C VAL A 16 -0.25 33.29 -22.88
N ALA A 17 -0.76 34.27 -22.14
CA ALA A 17 -0.76 34.23 -20.70
C ALA A 17 -1.65 33.05 -20.28
N GLY A 18 -1.08 31.85 -20.37
CA GLY A 18 -1.62 30.67 -19.74
C GLY A 18 -0.93 30.57 -18.39
N CYS A 19 -1.62 30.96 -17.33
CA CYS A 19 -1.42 30.30 -16.06
C CYS A 19 -1.61 28.81 -16.36
N GLY A 20 -0.50 28.09 -16.53
CA GLY A 20 -0.50 26.66 -16.48
C GLY A 20 -0.68 26.31 -15.02
N ASP A 21 -1.93 26.37 -14.56
CA ASP A 21 -2.38 25.57 -13.45
C ASP A 21 -1.92 24.15 -13.76
N TYR A 22 -0.86 23.72 -13.08
CA TYR A 22 -0.63 22.31 -12.81
C TYR A 22 -1.70 21.85 -11.80
N GLU A 23 -2.97 22.05 -12.15
CA GLU A 23 -4.04 21.15 -11.71
C GLU A 23 -3.91 19.91 -12.59
N ASP A 24 -2.91 19.09 -12.27
CA ASP A 24 -2.85 17.72 -12.76
C ASP A 24 -4.05 16.99 -12.17
N GLY A 25 -5.12 16.98 -12.96
CA GLY A 25 -6.32 16.21 -12.71
C GLY A 25 -5.99 14.74 -12.62
N TYR A 26 -5.98 14.22 -11.39
CA TYR A 26 -5.98 12.78 -11.13
C TYR A 26 -7.09 12.43 -10.11
N TYR A 27 -8.24 12.12 -10.70
CA TYR A 27 -9.37 11.32 -10.21
C TYR A 27 -10.40 11.88 -9.19
N ARG A 28 -11.67 11.78 -9.63
CA ARG A 28 -12.92 11.79 -8.84
C ARG A 28 -13.02 10.59 -7.88
N TYR A 29 -12.14 10.51 -6.88
CA TYR A 29 -12.33 9.63 -5.73
C TYR A 29 -12.80 10.49 -4.55
N GLY A 30 -14.06 10.31 -4.15
CA GLY A 30 -14.76 11.21 -3.24
C GLY A 30 -14.45 10.97 -1.76
N ALA A 31 -15.00 11.80 -0.88
CA ALA A 31 -14.89 11.72 0.60
C ALA A 31 -15.40 10.41 1.25
N ASN A 32 -15.74 9.38 0.46
CA ASN A 32 -16.46 8.17 0.84
C ASN A 32 -15.70 6.92 0.38
N GLU A 33 -14.44 6.81 0.79
CA GLU A 33 -13.59 5.67 0.46
C GLU A 33 -13.16 4.97 1.75
N ILE A 34 -13.24 3.64 1.77
CA ILE A 34 -12.89 2.81 2.93
C ILE A 34 -12.14 1.55 2.50
N VAL A 35 -11.18 1.12 3.31
CA VAL A 35 -10.39 -0.08 3.14
C VAL A 35 -10.67 -1.00 4.30
N PHE A 36 -10.89 -2.28 4.00
CA PHE A 36 -10.92 -3.35 4.97
C PHE A 36 -9.78 -4.32 4.64
N GLY A 37 -8.86 -4.49 5.58
CA GLY A 37 -7.65 -5.28 5.39
C GLY A 37 -7.60 -6.51 6.30
N ILE A 38 -7.20 -7.65 5.74
CA ILE A 38 -6.71 -8.80 6.49
C ILE A 38 -5.27 -9.13 6.07
N ARG A 39 -4.38 -9.32 7.04
CA ARG A 39 -2.97 -9.63 6.82
C ARG A 39 -2.61 -10.93 7.51
N GLN A 40 -1.94 -11.82 6.81
CA GLN A 40 -1.29 -13.01 7.37
C GLN A 40 0.22 -12.79 7.44
N ARG A 41 0.81 -13.17 8.57
CA ARG A 41 2.26 -13.33 8.76
C ARG A 41 2.52 -14.78 9.14
N ILE A 42 3.54 -15.37 8.52
CA ILE A 42 4.04 -16.71 8.88
C ILE A 42 5.39 -16.51 9.56
N ASP A 43 5.55 -17.03 10.77
CA ASP A 43 6.83 -17.03 11.44
C ASP A 43 7.79 -18.00 10.72
N PRO A 44 8.97 -17.54 10.28
CA PRO A 44 9.86 -18.39 9.49
C PRO A 44 10.54 -19.50 10.31
N ALA A 45 10.61 -19.36 11.65
CA ALA A 45 11.26 -20.34 12.52
C ALA A 45 10.28 -21.43 12.98
N SER A 46 9.06 -21.06 13.37
CA SER A 46 8.04 -22.02 13.83
C SER A 46 7.09 -22.50 12.73
N GLY A 47 6.97 -21.75 11.63
CA GLY A 47 5.96 -21.98 10.59
C GLY A 47 4.54 -21.61 11.04
N GLU A 48 4.37 -21.05 12.25
CA GLU A 48 3.07 -20.66 12.76
C GLU A 48 2.57 -19.39 12.07
N SER A 49 1.29 -19.39 11.73
CA SER A 49 0.64 -18.24 11.13
C SER A 49 -0.06 -17.37 12.17
N SER A 50 -0.08 -16.07 11.94
CA SER A 50 -0.91 -15.12 12.65
C SER A 50 -1.64 -14.25 11.64
N VAL A 51 -2.87 -13.86 11.98
CA VAL A 51 -3.66 -12.95 11.16
C VAL A 51 -4.02 -11.69 11.93
N THR A 52 -4.09 -10.58 11.22
CA THR A 52 -4.52 -9.28 11.75
C THR A 52 -5.55 -8.68 10.81
N ALA A 53 -6.64 -8.12 11.35
CA ALA A 53 -7.67 -7.46 10.57
C ALA A 53 -7.99 -6.04 11.07
N SER A 54 -8.20 -5.12 10.13
CA SER A 54 -8.41 -3.69 10.41
C SER A 54 -9.18 -2.99 9.27
N TYR A 55 -9.51 -1.71 9.47
CA TYR A 55 -10.12 -0.86 8.45
C TYR A 55 -9.59 0.58 8.52
N GLU A 56 -9.74 1.33 7.43
CA GLU A 56 -9.40 2.77 7.37
C GLU A 56 -10.22 3.51 6.30
N PHE A 57 -10.59 4.77 6.55
CA PHE A 57 -11.24 5.62 5.53
C PHE A 57 -10.20 6.49 4.79
N LEU A 58 -10.14 6.38 3.47
CA LEU A 58 -9.17 7.08 2.61
C LEU A 58 -9.49 8.57 2.44
N GLY A 59 -10.75 8.99 2.51
CA GLY A 59 -11.14 10.41 2.45
C GLY A 59 -10.63 11.26 3.64
N LEU A 60 -10.02 10.60 4.64
CA LEU A 60 -9.33 11.23 5.76
C LEU A 60 -7.80 11.07 5.65
N ALA A 61 -7.32 10.24 4.73
CA ALA A 61 -5.90 10.06 4.44
C ALA A 61 -5.26 11.31 3.81
N ASP A 62 -6.05 12.17 3.15
CA ASP A 62 -5.63 13.51 2.71
C ASP A 62 -5.27 14.44 3.88
N LYS A 63 -5.63 14.04 5.10
CA LYS A 63 -5.23 14.72 6.34
C LYS A 63 -4.22 13.87 7.11
N GLY A 64 -4.31 12.55 7.07
CA GLY A 64 -3.40 11.61 7.72
C GLY A 64 -4.17 10.51 8.46
N GLY A 65 -3.61 9.30 8.44
CA GLY A 65 -4.19 8.06 8.94
C GLY A 65 -3.20 6.89 8.78
N TRP A 66 -3.49 5.72 9.37
CA TRP A 66 -2.65 4.52 9.20
C TRP A 66 -3.41 3.31 8.71
N ALA A 67 -2.79 2.68 7.71
CA ALA A 67 -3.05 1.40 7.04
C ALA A 67 -3.97 1.41 5.80
N THR A 68 -3.45 1.75 4.60
CA THR A 68 -4.16 1.37 3.34
C THR A 68 -3.35 0.70 2.24
N SER A 69 -3.26 -0.63 2.25
CA SER A 69 -2.74 -1.44 1.13
C SER A 69 -3.64 -1.37 -0.13
N VAL A 70 -3.88 -0.20 -0.71
CA VAL A 70 -4.78 -0.03 -1.85
C VAL A 70 -4.01 0.36 -3.11
N PHE A 71 -4.24 -0.42 -4.15
CA PHE A 71 -3.89 -0.10 -5.52
C PHE A 71 -5.18 0.34 -6.22
N ARG A 72 -5.22 1.50 -6.87
CA ARG A 72 -6.45 1.92 -7.57
C ARG A 72 -6.52 1.16 -8.89
N ASP A 73 -7.67 0.57 -9.19
CA ASP A 73 -7.82 -0.20 -10.43
C ASP A 73 -7.59 0.72 -11.64
N GLY A 74 -6.64 0.35 -12.50
CA GLY A 74 -6.19 1.16 -13.64
C GLY A 74 -4.79 1.75 -13.48
N ASP A 75 -4.22 1.72 -12.27
CA ASP A 75 -2.81 2.04 -12.08
C ASP A 75 -1.91 1.04 -12.84
N GLY A 76 -0.74 1.50 -13.28
CA GLY A 76 0.26 0.65 -13.92
C GLY A 76 1.13 -0.09 -12.91
N ASP A 77 1.85 -1.12 -13.37
CA ASP A 77 2.94 -1.72 -12.59
C ASP A 77 3.99 -0.67 -12.20
N GLY A 78 4.52 -0.77 -10.98
CA GLY A 78 5.48 0.20 -10.44
C GLY A 78 4.85 1.46 -9.84
N THR A 79 3.52 1.52 -9.73
CA THR A 79 2.85 2.64 -9.07
C THR A 79 3.16 2.63 -7.58
N CYS A 80 3.52 3.81 -7.07
CA CYS A 80 3.95 4.02 -5.70
C CYS A 80 3.09 5.06 -4.98
N TYR A 81 2.81 4.78 -3.71
CA TYR A 81 1.98 5.57 -2.82
C TYR A 81 2.77 5.95 -1.58
N PHE A 82 2.68 7.22 -1.19
CA PHE A 82 3.28 7.72 0.05
C PHE A 82 2.19 7.98 1.08
N GLU A 83 2.40 7.47 2.28
CA GLU A 83 1.56 7.68 3.44
C GLU A 83 2.36 8.20 4.62
N ARG A 84 1.70 8.96 5.48
CA ARG A 84 2.27 9.41 6.74
C ARG A 84 1.29 9.13 7.86
N TYR A 85 1.80 8.61 8.96
CA TYR A 85 1.06 8.52 10.20
C TYR A 85 0.84 9.92 10.76
N ASP A 86 -0.43 10.30 10.95
CA ASP A 86 -0.79 11.48 11.74
C ASP A 86 -1.67 11.02 12.90
N ASN A 87 -1.04 10.91 14.07
CA ASN A 87 -1.71 10.53 15.31
C ASN A 87 -2.79 11.54 15.75
N ARG A 88 -2.79 12.78 15.23
CA ARG A 88 -3.80 13.80 15.56
C ARG A 88 -5.14 13.53 14.90
N LEU A 89 -5.16 12.71 13.86
CA LEU A 89 -6.36 12.47 13.07
C LEU A 89 -7.10 11.21 13.49
N GLY A 90 -6.44 10.34 14.25
CA GLY A 90 -7.01 9.08 14.71
C GLY A 90 -7.54 8.23 13.56
N GLN A 91 -8.16 7.10 13.89
CA GLN A 91 -9.15 6.54 12.97
C GLN A 91 -10.40 7.42 13.10
N PRO A 92 -11.12 7.76 12.02
CA PRO A 92 -12.43 8.38 12.16
C PRO A 92 -13.29 7.59 13.12
N HIS A 93 -13.81 8.32 14.11
CA HIS A 93 -14.85 7.80 14.97
C HIS A 93 -16.13 7.62 14.15
N VAL A 94 -16.57 6.37 14.00
CA VAL A 94 -17.91 6.04 13.46
C VAL A 94 -18.76 5.45 14.58
N GLU A 95 -20.05 5.77 14.66
CA GLU A 95 -20.87 5.40 15.82
C GLU A 95 -20.90 3.89 16.11
N SER A 96 -20.84 3.05 15.06
CA SER A 96 -20.75 1.59 15.16
C SER A 96 -20.29 0.97 13.84
N GLY A 97 -19.97 -0.33 13.83
CA GLY A 97 -19.62 -1.07 12.63
C GLY A 97 -18.95 -2.40 12.95
N VAL A 98 -19.33 -3.45 12.23
CA VAL A 98 -18.71 -4.78 12.29
C VAL A 98 -18.52 -5.31 10.89
N ALA A 99 -17.29 -5.69 10.58
CA ALA A 99 -16.97 -6.47 9.39
C ALA A 99 -16.36 -7.81 9.80
N THR A 100 -16.53 -8.83 8.98
CA THR A 100 -16.15 -10.20 9.33
C THR A 100 -15.45 -10.86 8.15
N TRP A 101 -14.30 -11.45 8.43
CA TRP A 101 -13.57 -12.31 7.51
C TRP A 101 -13.79 -13.78 7.85
N VAL A 102 -14.10 -14.60 6.85
CA VAL A 102 -14.28 -16.05 6.97
C VAL A 102 -13.51 -16.75 5.86
N GLY A 103 -13.04 -17.97 6.11
CA GLY A 103 -12.34 -18.79 5.11
C GLY A 103 -10.97 -19.26 5.59
N GLY A 104 -10.35 -20.16 4.82
CA GLY A 104 -9.10 -20.82 5.19
C GLY A 104 -9.19 -21.49 6.58
N LYS A 105 -8.26 -21.15 7.46
CA LYS A 105 -8.18 -21.59 8.87
C LYS A 105 -8.73 -20.55 9.86
N LEU A 106 -9.47 -19.53 9.41
CA LEU A 106 -10.15 -18.61 10.31
C LEU A 106 -11.27 -19.33 11.10
N PRO A 107 -11.64 -18.87 12.31
CA PRO A 107 -12.74 -19.44 13.06
C PRO A 107 -14.03 -19.48 12.24
N ALA A 108 -14.89 -20.47 12.49
CA ALA A 108 -16.17 -20.60 11.78
C ALA A 108 -17.10 -19.39 11.99
N ALA A 109 -17.01 -18.73 13.15
CA ALA A 109 -17.72 -17.48 13.44
C ALA A 109 -17.10 -16.25 12.74
N GLY A 110 -15.92 -16.41 12.14
CA GLY A 110 -15.14 -15.37 11.47
C GLY A 110 -14.22 -14.56 12.39
N LEU A 111 -13.27 -13.85 11.77
CA LEU A 111 -12.43 -12.84 12.41
C LEU A 111 -13.11 -11.47 12.24
N GLN A 112 -13.49 -10.84 13.34
CA GLN A 112 -14.20 -9.58 13.34
C GLN A 112 -13.26 -8.38 13.26
N VAL A 113 -13.71 -7.34 12.58
CA VAL A 113 -13.16 -5.99 12.55
C VAL A 113 -14.25 -5.08 13.13
N LEU A 114 -13.96 -4.49 14.29
CA LEU A 114 -14.90 -3.61 14.99
C LEU A 114 -14.54 -2.15 14.73
N ALA A 115 -15.56 -1.32 14.54
CA ALA A 115 -15.39 0.12 14.49
C ALA A 115 -14.77 0.67 15.79
N ASN A 116 -13.81 1.58 15.64
CA ASN A 116 -13.12 2.30 16.73
C ASN A 116 -12.44 1.42 17.78
N GLN A 117 -12.12 0.17 17.45
CA GLN A 117 -11.30 -0.63 18.34
C GLN A 117 -9.90 -0.01 18.46
N PRO A 118 -9.31 0.03 19.67
CA PRO A 118 -8.03 0.71 19.90
C PRO A 118 -6.87 0.01 19.18
N GLU A 119 -6.97 -1.31 19.01
CA GLU A 119 -5.96 -2.12 18.33
C GLU A 119 -6.62 -3.04 17.30
N PRO A 120 -5.95 -3.34 16.18
CA PRO A 120 -6.41 -4.35 15.23
C PRO A 120 -6.67 -5.70 15.88
N THR A 121 -7.68 -6.42 15.38
CA THR A 121 -7.97 -7.77 15.86
C THR A 121 -6.87 -8.73 15.41
N GLN A 122 -6.29 -9.48 16.33
CA GLN A 122 -5.22 -10.44 16.05
C GLN A 122 -5.60 -11.85 16.47
N LEU A 123 -5.19 -12.85 15.68
CA LEU A 123 -5.44 -14.25 15.98
C LEU A 123 -4.23 -15.13 15.60
N ALA A 124 -3.65 -15.80 16.59
CA ALA A 124 -2.55 -16.75 16.42
C ALA A 124 -3.05 -18.12 15.95
N GLY A 125 -2.21 -18.85 15.21
CA GLY A 125 -2.51 -20.17 14.66
C GLY A 125 -3.53 -20.18 13.51
N ALA A 126 -4.03 -19.01 13.09
CA ALA A 126 -5.00 -18.85 12.01
C ALA A 126 -4.34 -18.29 10.74
N GLY A 127 -5.01 -18.45 9.60
CA GLY A 127 -4.48 -18.08 8.29
C GLY A 127 -5.23 -18.72 7.14
N TRP A 128 -4.56 -18.86 6.01
CA TRP A 128 -5.04 -19.49 4.78
C TRP A 128 -3.87 -20.13 4.04
N ALA A 129 -4.18 -21.03 3.12
CA ALA A 129 -3.29 -21.50 2.08
C ALA A 129 -3.44 -20.66 0.80
N THR A 130 -2.51 -20.82 -0.15
CA THR A 130 -2.65 -20.23 -1.48
C THR A 130 -3.96 -20.67 -2.13
N ASP A 131 -4.71 -19.71 -2.70
CA ASP A 131 -5.99 -19.91 -3.39
C ASP A 131 -7.19 -20.33 -2.52
N ASP A 132 -7.04 -20.42 -1.19
CA ASP A 132 -8.18 -20.57 -0.28
C ASP A 132 -9.22 -19.47 -0.54
N LEU A 133 -10.51 -19.77 -0.38
CA LEU A 133 -11.54 -18.75 -0.48
C LEU A 133 -11.65 -17.97 0.82
N LEU A 134 -11.51 -16.65 0.72
CA LEU A 134 -11.81 -15.70 1.80
C LEU A 134 -13.09 -14.95 1.44
N SER A 135 -14.03 -14.92 2.39
CA SER A 135 -15.27 -14.16 2.30
C SER A 135 -15.27 -13.02 3.30
N PHE A 136 -15.78 -11.88 2.87
CA PHE A 136 -15.87 -10.65 3.63
C PHE A 136 -17.31 -10.16 3.64
N ASP A 137 -17.83 -9.91 4.83
CA ASP A 137 -19.13 -9.28 5.06
C ASP A 137 -18.98 -8.05 5.93
N VAL A 138 -19.79 -7.02 5.69
CA VAL A 138 -19.71 -5.76 6.44
C VAL A 138 -21.09 -5.19 6.72
N SER A 139 -21.26 -4.74 7.96
CA SER A 139 -22.49 -4.12 8.46
C SER A 139 -22.18 -2.97 9.41
N GLY A 140 -23.04 -1.96 9.45
CA GLY A 140 -22.99 -0.89 10.46
C GLY A 140 -21.93 0.20 10.25
N PHE A 141 -20.90 -0.02 9.44
CA PHE A 141 -20.01 1.06 9.00
C PHE A 141 -20.80 2.15 8.26
N ALA A 142 -20.29 3.38 8.21
CA ALA A 142 -20.94 4.57 7.63
C ALA A 142 -21.11 4.54 6.09
N MET A 143 -21.49 3.39 5.54
CA MET A 143 -21.61 3.06 4.13
C MET A 143 -22.84 2.17 3.89
N PRO A 144 -23.40 2.11 2.67
CA PRO A 144 -24.47 1.17 2.38
C PRO A 144 -24.02 -0.28 2.62
N ARG A 145 -24.98 -1.13 2.99
CA ARG A 145 -24.73 -2.57 3.12
C ARG A 145 -24.16 -3.13 1.82
N LEU A 146 -23.02 -3.80 1.93
CA LEU A 146 -22.42 -4.53 0.82
C LEU A 146 -23.03 -5.93 0.72
N GLN A 147 -23.02 -6.50 -0.47
CA GLN A 147 -23.13 -7.94 -0.60
C GLN A 147 -21.84 -8.59 -0.10
N THR A 148 -21.92 -9.82 0.40
CA THR A 148 -20.73 -10.59 0.77
C THR A 148 -19.80 -10.69 -0.44
N VAL A 149 -18.54 -10.36 -0.21
CA VAL A 149 -17.49 -10.40 -1.23
C VAL A 149 -16.62 -11.63 -0.99
N THR A 150 -16.40 -12.43 -2.02
CA THR A 150 -15.52 -13.59 -1.96
C THR A 150 -14.33 -13.40 -2.89
N MET A 151 -13.12 -13.69 -2.40
CA MET A 151 -11.89 -13.68 -3.18
C MET A 151 -11.06 -14.92 -2.92
N LYS A 152 -10.19 -15.25 -3.87
CA LYS A 152 -9.07 -16.15 -3.60
C LYS A 152 -8.04 -15.43 -2.75
N ALA A 153 -7.54 -16.10 -1.73
CA ALA A 153 -6.53 -15.59 -0.83
C ALA A 153 -5.22 -15.31 -1.60
N PRO A 154 -4.44 -14.29 -1.19
CA PRO A 154 -3.12 -14.06 -1.76
C PRO A 154 -2.21 -15.26 -1.49
N ARG A 155 -1.24 -15.45 -2.39
CA ARG A 155 -0.24 -16.51 -2.27
C ARG A 155 0.43 -16.49 -0.90
N THR A 156 0.61 -17.67 -0.33
CA THR A 156 1.38 -17.91 0.90
C THR A 156 2.85 -18.16 0.62
N GLU A 157 3.20 -18.37 -0.65
CA GLU A 157 4.55 -18.65 -1.10
C GLU A 157 4.90 -17.68 -2.23
N LEU A 158 5.96 -16.91 -2.01
CA LEU A 158 6.61 -16.06 -3.01
C LEU A 158 8.13 -16.18 -2.82
N GLU A 159 8.82 -16.62 -3.86
CA GLU A 159 10.28 -16.72 -3.83
C GLU A 159 10.89 -15.35 -4.13
N ILE A 160 11.31 -14.64 -3.09
CA ILE A 160 12.04 -13.38 -3.20
C ILE A 160 13.50 -13.69 -3.50
N THR A 161 13.99 -13.22 -4.65
CA THR A 161 15.34 -13.54 -5.13
C THR A 161 16.37 -12.50 -4.70
N ALA A 162 15.98 -11.23 -4.58
CA ALA A 162 16.85 -10.18 -4.06
C ALA A 162 16.08 -8.97 -3.50
N ILE A 163 16.72 -8.29 -2.56
CA ILE A 163 16.37 -6.94 -2.12
C ILE A 163 17.63 -6.08 -2.31
N SER A 164 17.48 -4.93 -2.97
CA SER A 164 18.53 -3.94 -3.21
C SER A 164 18.16 -2.63 -2.54
N PRO A 165 19.09 -1.97 -1.81
CA PRO A 165 20.43 -2.43 -1.47
C PRO A 165 20.42 -3.73 -0.67
N ALA A 166 21.42 -4.58 -0.91
CA ALA A 166 21.55 -5.85 -0.20
C ALA A 166 22.01 -5.62 1.25
N LEU A 167 21.59 -6.51 2.15
CA LEU A 167 22.13 -6.54 3.50
C LEU A 167 23.62 -6.88 3.43
N ALA A 168 24.46 -6.03 4.01
CA ALA A 168 25.90 -6.27 4.06
C ALA A 168 26.22 -7.54 4.86
N GLU A 169 27.31 -8.22 4.53
CA GLU A 169 27.73 -9.42 5.24
C GLU A 169 27.94 -9.12 6.75
N GLY A 170 27.30 -9.91 7.60
CA GLY A 170 27.34 -9.73 9.06
C GLY A 170 26.48 -8.58 9.61
N ALA A 171 25.79 -7.80 8.76
CA ALA A 171 24.90 -6.75 9.22
C ALA A 171 23.51 -7.31 9.61
N THR A 172 22.86 -6.63 10.55
CA THR A 172 21.48 -6.95 10.97
C THR A 172 20.43 -6.05 10.31
N GLU A 173 20.85 -4.89 9.79
CA GLU A 173 19.99 -3.86 9.19
C GLU A 173 20.58 -3.42 7.83
N THR A 174 19.71 -3.13 6.87
CA THR A 174 20.12 -2.57 5.56
C THR A 174 20.45 -1.09 5.71
N SER A 175 21.54 -0.61 5.13
CA SER A 175 21.83 0.84 5.08
C SER A 175 21.17 1.46 3.86
N LEU A 176 20.40 2.52 4.08
CA LEU A 176 19.72 3.29 3.04
C LEU A 176 20.13 4.77 3.13
N ALA A 177 20.14 5.44 1.99
CA ALA A 177 20.35 6.86 1.81
C ALA A 177 19.21 7.44 0.94
N PRO A 178 18.94 8.76 1.01
CA PRO A 178 17.88 9.41 0.22
C PRO A 178 18.06 9.22 -1.29
N THR A 179 19.29 8.97 -1.73
CA THR A 179 19.65 8.76 -3.14
C THR A 179 19.53 7.31 -3.60
N ASN A 180 19.16 6.37 -2.72
CA ASN A 180 19.01 4.97 -3.09
C ASN A 180 17.62 4.69 -3.68
N ASP A 181 17.59 3.91 -4.75
CA ASP A 181 16.40 3.15 -5.11
C ASP A 181 16.32 1.90 -4.23
N VAL A 182 15.11 1.49 -3.83
CA VAL A 182 14.88 0.21 -3.16
C VAL A 182 14.21 -0.75 -4.14
N GLY A 183 14.97 -1.72 -4.64
CA GLY A 183 14.49 -2.72 -5.60
C GLY A 183 14.21 -4.06 -4.93
N VAL A 184 13.14 -4.74 -5.34
CA VAL A 184 12.85 -6.11 -4.93
C VAL A 184 12.57 -6.94 -6.16
N THR A 185 13.18 -8.13 -6.23
CA THR A 185 12.96 -9.10 -7.29
C THR A 185 12.43 -10.41 -6.73
N TRP A 186 11.61 -11.10 -7.51
CA TRP A 186 11.04 -12.41 -7.18
C TRP A 186 10.96 -13.29 -8.42
N THR A 187 10.84 -14.60 -8.21
CA THR A 187 10.55 -15.55 -9.29
C THR A 187 9.15 -15.28 -9.83
N PRO A 188 8.98 -14.85 -11.11
CA PRO A 188 7.67 -14.55 -11.66
C PRO A 188 6.75 -15.76 -11.61
N THR A 189 5.50 -15.55 -11.22
CA THR A 189 4.52 -16.65 -11.20
C THR A 189 3.76 -16.73 -12.52
N SER A 190 3.56 -17.93 -13.05
CA SER A 190 2.85 -18.15 -14.33
C SER A 190 1.33 -18.10 -14.23
N ARG A 191 0.77 -17.91 -13.03
CA ARG A 191 -0.69 -17.92 -12.79
C ARG A 191 -1.18 -16.58 -12.28
N ASP A 192 -2.31 -16.16 -12.84
CA ASP A 192 -3.22 -15.13 -12.35
C ASP A 192 -2.57 -13.73 -12.23
N GLY A 193 -2.83 -12.87 -13.23
CA GLY A 193 -2.39 -11.47 -13.26
C GLY A 193 -3.14 -10.53 -12.31
N TRP A 194 -3.98 -11.06 -11.43
CA TRP A 194 -4.73 -10.31 -10.43
C TRP A 194 -4.09 -10.33 -9.04
N THR A 195 -3.05 -11.13 -8.84
CA THR A 195 -2.21 -11.08 -7.64
C THR A 195 -1.08 -10.09 -7.87
N ARG A 196 -0.89 -9.17 -6.92
CA ARG A 196 0.20 -8.20 -6.94
C ARG A 196 1.23 -8.57 -5.87
N VAL A 197 2.44 -8.07 -6.04
CA VAL A 197 3.46 -8.02 -5.00
C VAL A 197 3.55 -6.57 -4.53
N MET A 198 3.32 -6.37 -3.24
CA MET A 198 3.43 -5.09 -2.58
C MET A 198 4.76 -5.03 -1.85
N VAL A 199 5.57 -4.02 -2.16
CA VAL A 199 6.80 -3.70 -1.43
C VAL A 199 6.57 -2.42 -0.67
N THR A 200 6.86 -2.48 0.62
CA THR A 200 6.62 -1.40 1.57
C THR A 200 7.94 -1.00 2.22
N LEU A 201 8.20 0.31 2.31
CA LEU A 201 9.28 0.91 3.08
C LEU A 201 8.64 1.80 4.15
N GLU A 202 8.76 1.43 5.42
CA GLU A 202 8.14 2.12 6.55
C GLU A 202 9.21 2.60 7.53
N THR A 203 9.10 3.83 8.06
CA THR A 203 9.95 4.32 9.15
C THR A 203 9.29 4.14 10.52
N ASP A 204 10.12 3.99 11.55
CA ASP A 204 9.70 3.92 12.95
C ASP A 204 9.87 5.30 13.63
N GLU A 205 8.86 5.73 14.39
CA GLU A 205 8.86 6.93 15.24
C GLU A 205 8.31 6.61 16.65
N GLU A 206 9.21 6.49 17.65
CA GLU A 206 8.85 6.38 19.08
C GLU A 206 7.71 5.38 19.40
N GLY A 207 7.84 4.15 18.90
CA GLY A 207 6.84 3.09 19.14
C GLY A 207 5.60 3.18 18.24
N ASN A 208 5.53 4.17 17.35
CA ASN A 208 4.55 4.27 16.29
C ASN A 208 5.26 4.24 14.92
N PRO A 209 4.59 3.76 13.87
CA PRO A 209 5.06 3.95 12.50
C PRO A 209 5.03 5.45 12.13
N GLY A 210 6.06 5.97 11.49
CA GLY A 210 6.17 7.38 11.09
C GLY A 210 5.59 7.66 9.71
N GLY A 211 6.26 7.17 8.66
CA GLY A 211 5.79 7.25 7.27
C GLY A 211 5.98 5.95 6.53
N GLY A 212 5.33 5.81 5.38
CA GLY A 212 5.39 4.62 4.54
C GLY A 212 5.37 4.95 3.05
N VAL A 213 6.20 4.27 2.27
CA VAL A 213 6.07 4.19 0.81
C VAL A 213 5.69 2.78 0.44
N ARG A 214 4.72 2.62 -0.45
CA ARG A 214 4.36 1.31 -1.00
C ARG A 214 4.37 1.36 -2.50
N CYS A 215 5.01 0.39 -3.13
CA CYS A 215 4.94 0.19 -4.56
C CYS A 215 4.38 -1.19 -4.88
N PHE A 216 3.61 -1.26 -5.95
CA PHE A 216 2.96 -2.49 -6.40
C PHE A 216 3.55 -2.93 -7.74
N GLY A 217 3.92 -4.21 -7.84
CA GLY A 217 4.23 -4.86 -9.10
C GLY A 217 3.29 -6.04 -9.34
N SER A 218 3.01 -6.37 -10.59
CA SER A 218 2.34 -7.63 -10.93
C SER A 218 3.17 -8.83 -10.44
N SER A 219 2.53 -9.89 -9.93
CA SER A 219 3.21 -11.15 -9.61
C SER A 219 3.98 -11.74 -10.80
N THR A 220 3.65 -11.34 -12.03
CA THR A 220 4.27 -11.78 -13.28
C THR A 220 5.45 -10.92 -13.74
N SER A 221 5.66 -9.72 -13.17
CA SER A 221 6.74 -8.82 -13.61
C SER A 221 8.12 -9.25 -13.11
N GLY A 222 8.16 -9.94 -11.97
CA GLY A 222 9.39 -10.37 -11.30
C GLY A 222 10.13 -9.27 -10.55
N SER A 223 9.63 -8.03 -10.55
CA SER A 223 10.27 -6.93 -9.84
C SER A 223 9.37 -5.72 -9.59
N VAL A 224 9.73 -4.94 -8.58
CA VAL A 224 9.26 -3.57 -8.35
C VAL A 224 10.37 -2.74 -7.72
N VAL A 225 10.36 -1.44 -7.98
CA VAL A 225 11.31 -0.49 -7.41
C VAL A 225 10.52 0.60 -6.67
N ILE A 226 11.01 0.98 -5.49
CA ILE A 226 10.70 2.26 -4.83
C ILE A 226 11.77 3.26 -5.29
N PRO A 227 11.42 4.22 -6.16
CA PRO A 227 12.38 5.24 -6.62
C PRO A 227 12.96 6.09 -5.48
N ALA A 228 14.21 6.52 -5.64
CA ALA A 228 14.94 7.35 -4.68
C ALA A 228 14.18 8.61 -4.24
N LYS A 229 13.42 9.24 -5.15
CA LYS A 229 12.57 10.39 -4.80
C LYS A 229 11.59 10.11 -3.65
N TRP A 230 11.10 8.87 -3.55
CA TRP A 230 10.21 8.45 -2.47
C TRP A 230 10.96 8.10 -1.19
N VAL A 231 12.15 7.51 -1.31
CA VAL A 231 13.05 7.28 -0.16
C VAL A 231 13.44 8.62 0.46
N ALA A 232 13.84 9.60 -0.35
CA ALA A 232 14.14 10.96 0.10
C ALA A 232 12.93 11.63 0.77
N ARG A 233 11.74 11.50 0.18
CA ARG A 233 10.50 12.03 0.78
C ARG A 233 10.21 11.39 2.14
N LEU A 234 10.36 10.08 2.26
CA LEU A 234 10.19 9.35 3.52
C LEU A 234 11.19 9.79 4.59
N PHE A 235 12.45 9.96 4.22
CA PHE A 235 13.49 10.38 5.17
C PHE A 235 13.26 11.83 5.63
N SER A 236 12.70 12.67 4.76
CA SER A 236 12.35 14.06 5.10
C SER A 236 11.15 14.17 6.05
N SER A 237 10.30 13.14 6.17
CA SER A 237 9.17 13.17 7.12
C SER A 237 9.57 12.82 8.55
N VAL A 238 10.74 12.21 8.74
CA VAL A 238 11.29 11.87 10.06
C VAL A 238 12.00 13.09 10.65
N ASP A 239 11.75 13.35 11.95
CA ASP A 239 12.38 14.43 12.71
C ASP A 239 13.91 14.47 12.45
N PRO A 240 14.50 15.62 12.06
CA PRO A 240 15.93 15.78 11.82
C PRO A 240 16.83 15.34 12.99
N ALA A 241 16.33 15.40 14.23
CA ALA A 241 17.07 15.02 15.42
C ALA A 241 16.99 13.51 15.74
N LYS A 242 16.10 12.75 15.08
CA LYS A 242 15.91 11.32 15.34
C LYS A 242 16.68 10.45 14.33
N PRO A 243 17.15 9.26 14.75
CA PRO A 243 17.72 8.28 13.83
C PRO A 243 16.64 7.77 12.88
N ILE A 244 17.00 7.57 11.62
CA ILE A 244 16.09 6.97 10.64
C ILE A 244 16.21 5.46 10.78
N LYS A 245 15.15 4.83 11.26
CA LYS A 245 15.02 3.37 11.35
C LYS A 245 13.71 2.94 10.73
N GLY A 246 13.61 1.69 10.31
CA GLY A 246 12.39 1.19 9.75
C GLY A 246 12.51 -0.23 9.21
N ARG A 247 11.56 -0.60 8.34
CA ARG A 247 11.51 -1.92 7.69
C ARG A 247 11.15 -1.84 6.22
N ILE A 248 11.72 -2.78 5.47
CA ILE A 248 11.30 -3.16 4.12
C ILE A 248 10.44 -4.42 4.27
N SER A 249 9.19 -4.37 3.80
CA SER A 249 8.26 -5.51 3.85
C SER A 249 7.81 -5.89 2.45
N VAL A 250 7.81 -7.19 2.14
CA VAL A 250 7.38 -7.73 0.85
C VAL A 250 6.21 -8.68 1.08
N ALA A 251 5.09 -8.42 0.41
CA ALA A 251 3.86 -9.18 0.59
C ALA A 251 3.17 -9.51 -0.74
N SER A 252 2.52 -10.67 -0.83
CA SER A 252 1.50 -10.90 -1.86
C SER A 252 0.24 -10.15 -1.48
N HIS A 253 -0.38 -9.51 -2.47
CA HIS A 253 -1.53 -8.62 -2.31
C HIS A 253 -2.66 -9.03 -3.25
N ARG A 254 -3.85 -9.11 -2.69
CA ARG A 254 -5.11 -9.29 -3.41
C ARG A 254 -6.07 -8.20 -2.96
N GLN A 255 -6.81 -7.65 -3.92
CA GLN A 255 -7.82 -6.65 -3.67
C GLN A 255 -9.04 -6.89 -4.55
N ILE A 256 -10.21 -6.60 -4.00
CA ILE A 256 -11.44 -6.35 -4.75
C ILE A 256 -11.90 -4.93 -4.45
N THR A 257 -12.17 -4.16 -5.50
CA THR A 257 -12.80 -2.85 -5.40
C THR A 257 -14.31 -3.01 -5.56
N TYR A 258 -15.06 -2.59 -4.56
CA TYR A 258 -16.52 -2.63 -4.57
C TYR A 258 -17.08 -1.21 -4.64
N LEU A 259 -17.86 -0.92 -5.68
CA LEU A 259 -18.55 0.35 -5.86
C LEU A 259 -19.97 0.26 -5.29
N ALA A 260 -20.21 0.95 -4.18
CA ALA A 260 -21.49 0.98 -3.49
C ALA A 260 -22.29 2.25 -3.83
N ARG A 261 -23.59 2.24 -3.49
CA ARG A 261 -24.48 3.40 -3.67
C ARG A 261 -23.96 4.63 -2.91
N GLY A 262 -24.37 5.82 -3.33
CA GLY A 262 -23.95 7.06 -2.68
C GLY A 262 -22.47 7.40 -2.89
N SER A 263 -21.89 6.92 -4.00
CA SER A 263 -20.48 7.14 -4.37
C SER A 263 -19.48 6.61 -3.34
N TRP A 264 -19.83 5.51 -2.67
CA TRP A 264 -18.90 4.79 -1.79
C TRP A 264 -18.00 3.85 -2.60
N THR A 265 -16.70 3.90 -2.31
CA THR A 265 -15.75 2.88 -2.78
C THR A 265 -15.22 2.12 -1.58
N ALA A 266 -15.36 0.79 -1.61
CA ALA A 266 -14.80 -0.10 -0.59
C ALA A 266 -13.71 -0.97 -1.19
N TYR A 267 -12.53 -0.92 -0.59
CA TYR A 267 -11.38 -1.74 -0.98
C TYR A 267 -11.26 -2.88 0.02
N ILE A 268 -11.44 -4.10 -0.46
CA ILE A 268 -11.40 -5.30 0.38
C ILE A 268 -10.08 -5.99 0.04
N VAL A 269 -9.17 -6.02 1.00
CA VAL A 269 -7.76 -6.34 0.79
C VAL A 269 -7.33 -7.51 1.66
N ALA A 270 -6.62 -8.46 1.04
CA ALA A 270 -5.93 -9.53 1.73
C ALA A 270 -4.44 -9.50 1.36
N THR A 271 -3.57 -9.65 2.37
CA THR A 271 -2.11 -9.71 2.16
C THR A 271 -1.45 -10.86 2.90
N THR A 272 -0.48 -11.53 2.27
CA THR A 272 0.43 -12.46 2.95
C THR A 272 1.84 -11.89 2.95
N LEU A 273 2.43 -11.73 4.13
CA LEU A 273 3.79 -11.23 4.31
C LEU A 273 4.81 -12.36 4.08
N HIS A 274 5.79 -12.12 3.22
CA HIS A 274 6.83 -13.10 2.85
C HIS A 274 8.20 -12.75 3.43
N ARG A 275 8.53 -11.46 3.53
CA ARG A 275 9.82 -10.99 4.03
C ARG A 275 9.65 -9.67 4.75
N GLU A 276 10.37 -9.54 5.86
CA GLU A 276 10.65 -8.28 6.51
C GLU A 276 12.16 -8.15 6.70
N GLN A 277 12.69 -6.97 6.42
CA GLN A 277 14.10 -6.66 6.57
C GLN A 277 14.23 -5.27 7.20
N PRO A 278 14.80 -5.14 8.41
CA PRO A 278 14.98 -3.84 9.03
C PRO A 278 16.05 -3.03 8.27
N PHE A 279 15.94 -1.70 8.36
CA PHE A 279 16.90 -0.78 7.78
C PHE A 279 17.25 0.37 8.73
N THR A 280 18.40 0.96 8.47
CA THR A 280 18.82 2.26 9.01
C THR A 280 19.05 3.23 7.86
N GLY A 281 18.66 4.48 8.07
CA GLY A 281 18.82 5.56 7.11
C GLY A 281 19.94 6.51 7.47
N SER A 282 20.68 6.96 6.46
CA SER A 282 21.59 8.10 6.50
C SER A 282 20.90 9.33 5.87
N ARG A 283 21.37 10.54 6.20
CA ARG A 283 20.85 11.80 5.64
C ARG A 283 21.69 12.28 4.48
#